data_AF-A0A2L2SZS3-F1
#
_entry.id   AF-A0A2L2SZS3-F1
#
_cell.length_a   1.000
_cell.length_b   1.000
_cell.length_c   1.000
_cell.angle_alpha   90.00
_cell.angle_beta   90.00
_cell.angle_gamma   90.00
#
_symmetry.space_group_name_H-M   'P 1'
#
loop_
_entity.id
_entity.type
_entity.pdbx_description
1 polymer ?
#
loop_
_entity_poly.entity_id
_entity_poly.type
_entity_poly.pdbx_seq_one_letter_code
_entity_poly.pdbx_strand_id
1 'polypeptide(L)'
;MNGDGKADYVWIHPKTGEIRCWINNLPDHWTPAGGNSNGVIGSGVGPAETIYIADMNGDGMADYLVVDPSKGSVRIWWNYGPDADWDNGWKFVPGGEIASGVPHANLKTLRFPDINGDGRADYVYIGEGGALKHHMNTGSPGGRDVVFHAKGGIATGASKDISKIVFADMNGDGRDGEDFAKPDV
;
A
#
# COMPACT_ATOMS: atom_id res chain seq x y z
N MET A 1 0.58 1.10 -10.61
CA MET A 1 1.47 -0.07 -10.43
C MET A 1 2.77 0.02 -11.23
N ASN A 2 2.73 0.50 -12.48
CA ASN A 2 3.90 0.66 -13.36
C ASN A 2 4.60 2.03 -13.25
N GLY A 3 4.12 2.93 -12.40
CA GLY A 3 4.68 4.28 -12.24
C GLY A 3 4.25 5.30 -13.29
N ASP A 4 3.23 5.02 -14.12
CA ASP A 4 2.77 5.94 -15.17
C ASP A 4 1.81 7.04 -14.68
N GLY A 5 1.53 7.08 -13.38
CA GLY A 5 0.63 8.05 -12.75
C GLY A 5 -0.85 7.77 -12.97
N LYS A 6 -1.22 6.64 -13.58
CA LYS A 6 -2.61 6.21 -13.74
C LYS A 6 -2.97 5.12 -12.73
N ALA A 7 -4.24 5.10 -12.35
CA ALA A 7 -4.79 4.01 -11.56
C ALA A 7 -4.86 2.74 -12.42
N ASP A 8 -4.25 1.66 -11.94
CA ASP A 8 -4.30 0.32 -12.53
C ASP A 8 -5.31 -0.55 -11.76
N TYR A 9 -5.74 -1.66 -12.35
CA TYR A 9 -6.67 -2.59 -11.72
C TYR A 9 -5.88 -3.75 -11.14
N VAL A 10 -5.96 -3.91 -9.82
CA VAL A 10 -5.24 -4.94 -9.08
C VAL A 10 -6.22 -5.86 -8.39
N TRP A 11 -6.02 -7.16 -8.58
CA TRP A 11 -6.74 -8.21 -7.88
C TRP A 11 -5.76 -9.07 -7.07
N ILE A 12 -6.13 -9.39 -5.83
CA ILE A 12 -5.29 -10.17 -4.91
C ILE A 12 -6.01 -11.47 -4.59
N HIS A 13 -5.36 -12.61 -4.84
CA HIS A 13 -5.95 -13.91 -4.59
C HIS A 13 -6.20 -14.13 -3.08
N PRO A 14 -7.44 -14.44 -2.65
CA PRO A 14 -7.84 -14.41 -1.23
C PRO A 14 -6.95 -15.23 -0.28
N LYS A 15 -6.44 -16.37 -0.74
CA LYS A 15 -5.70 -17.32 0.11
C LYS A 15 -4.18 -17.25 -0.01
N THR A 16 -3.68 -16.77 -1.14
CA THR A 16 -2.24 -16.85 -1.48
C THR A 16 -1.59 -15.48 -1.58
N GLY A 17 -2.38 -14.44 -1.87
CA GLY A 17 -1.87 -13.11 -2.09
C GLY A 17 -1.31 -12.91 -3.49
N GLU A 18 -1.52 -13.88 -4.40
CA GLU A 18 -1.14 -13.75 -5.80
C GLU A 18 -1.73 -12.45 -6.34
N ILE A 19 -0.89 -11.62 -6.92
CA ILE A 19 -1.31 -10.34 -7.49
C ILE A 19 -1.54 -10.55 -8.98
N ARG A 20 -2.72 -10.15 -9.43
CA ARG A 20 -3.00 -9.93 -10.84
C ARG A 20 -3.23 -8.46 -11.09
N CYS A 21 -2.64 -7.94 -12.16
CA CYS A 21 -2.71 -6.54 -12.51
C CYS A 21 -3.08 -6.37 -13.99
N TRP A 22 -3.91 -5.37 -14.27
CA TRP A 22 -4.22 -4.90 -15.60
C TRP A 22 -3.86 -3.42 -15.68
N ILE A 23 -3.01 -3.10 -16.66
CA ILE A 23 -2.48 -1.75 -16.86
C ILE A 23 -3.50 -0.87 -17.56
N ASN A 24 -3.68 0.33 -17.03
CA ASN A 24 -4.55 1.34 -17.59
C ASN A 24 -3.87 2.12 -18.72
N ASN A 25 -4.02 1.63 -19.95
CA ASN A 25 -3.45 2.30 -21.12
C ASN A 25 -4.32 3.42 -21.70
N LEU A 26 -5.34 3.92 -20.99
CA LEU A 26 -6.28 4.89 -21.56
C LEU A 26 -5.54 6.06 -22.25
N PRO A 27 -5.95 6.44 -23.48
CA PRO A 27 -7.19 6.06 -24.16
C PRO A 27 -7.20 4.68 -24.83
N ASP A 28 -6.08 3.96 -24.84
CA ASP A 28 -6.01 2.60 -25.36
C ASP A 28 -6.64 1.57 -24.39
N HIS A 29 -6.82 0.35 -24.88
CA HIS A 29 -7.41 -0.72 -24.11
C HIS A 29 -6.48 -1.18 -22.97
N TRP A 30 -7.10 -1.59 -21.87
CA TRP A 30 -6.40 -2.20 -20.75
C TRP A 30 -5.70 -3.49 -21.18
N THR A 31 -4.51 -3.72 -20.67
CA THR A 31 -3.73 -4.93 -20.98
C THR A 31 -3.32 -5.66 -19.70
N PRO A 32 -3.29 -7.01 -19.69
CA PRO A 32 -2.69 -7.74 -18.58
C PRO A 32 -1.23 -7.30 -18.37
N ALA A 33 -0.85 -7.11 -17.11
CA ALA A 33 0.52 -6.80 -16.73
C ALA A 33 1.44 -8.04 -16.84
N GLY A 34 2.76 -7.84 -16.83
CA GLY A 34 3.74 -8.94 -16.78
C GLY A 34 3.95 -9.71 -18.09
N GLY A 35 3.37 -9.26 -19.21
CA GLY A 35 3.53 -9.90 -20.52
C GLY A 35 2.93 -11.31 -20.63
N ASN A 36 2.15 -11.73 -19.63
CA ASN A 36 1.42 -13.00 -19.60
C ASN A 36 -0.08 -12.78 -19.80
N SER A 37 -0.81 -13.82 -20.22
CA SER A 37 -2.23 -13.68 -20.58
C SER A 37 -3.18 -13.56 -19.38
N ASN A 38 -2.72 -13.90 -18.18
CA ASN A 38 -3.53 -13.92 -16.95
C ASN A 38 -3.26 -12.73 -16.01
N GLY A 39 -2.35 -11.83 -16.39
CA GLY A 39 -2.01 -10.62 -15.64
C GLY A 39 -1.28 -10.87 -14.33
N VAL A 40 -0.75 -12.07 -14.09
CA VAL A 40 -0.07 -12.39 -12.83
C VAL A 40 1.24 -11.62 -12.77
N ILE A 41 1.49 -10.91 -11.66
CA ILE A 41 2.75 -10.16 -11.46
C ILE A 41 3.48 -10.54 -10.18
N GLY A 42 2.88 -11.40 -9.34
CA GLY A 42 3.51 -11.92 -8.15
C GLY A 42 2.74 -13.13 -7.60
N SER A 43 3.46 -14.14 -7.12
CA SER A 43 2.86 -15.38 -6.61
C SER A 43 2.10 -15.21 -5.28
N GLY A 44 2.33 -14.10 -4.59
CA GLY A 44 1.81 -13.85 -3.25
C GLY A 44 2.63 -14.50 -2.14
N VAL A 45 2.43 -14.01 -0.92
CA VAL A 45 3.17 -14.42 0.29
C VAL A 45 2.26 -14.52 1.54
N GLY A 46 0.93 -14.55 1.35
CA GLY A 46 -0.02 -14.59 2.46
C GLY A 46 -1.47 -14.35 2.02
N PRO A 47 -2.46 -14.53 2.90
CA PRO A 47 -3.86 -14.28 2.56
C PRO A 47 -4.10 -12.80 2.23
N ALA A 48 -5.05 -12.52 1.32
CA ALA A 48 -5.32 -11.17 0.82
C ALA A 48 -5.62 -10.15 1.92
N GLU A 49 -6.25 -10.58 3.02
CA GLU A 49 -6.61 -9.70 4.14
C GLU A 49 -5.40 -9.07 4.85
N THR A 50 -4.21 -9.67 4.74
CA THR A 50 -2.98 -9.12 5.33
C THR A 50 -2.21 -8.24 4.37
N ILE A 51 -2.66 -8.13 3.12
CA ILE A 51 -1.91 -7.50 2.05
C ILE A 51 -2.43 -6.08 1.83
N TYR A 52 -1.47 -5.16 1.72
CA TYR A 52 -1.72 -3.78 1.35
C TYR A 52 -0.81 -3.44 0.17
N ILE A 53 -1.29 -2.55 -0.69
CA ILE A 53 -0.54 -2.02 -1.82
C ILE A 53 -0.41 -0.52 -1.57
N ALA A 54 0.81 -0.02 -1.45
CA ALA A 54 1.08 1.39 -1.17
C ALA A 54 2.51 1.76 -1.59
N ASP A 55 2.70 2.95 -2.14
CA ASP A 55 4.03 3.45 -2.52
C ASP A 55 4.81 3.88 -1.27
N MET A 56 5.77 3.07 -0.83
CA MET A 56 6.51 3.33 0.41
C MET A 56 7.81 4.11 0.18
N ASN A 57 8.31 4.16 -1.04
CA ASN A 57 9.56 4.84 -1.38
C ASN A 57 9.36 6.12 -2.21
N GLY A 58 8.15 6.38 -2.70
CA GLY A 58 7.79 7.55 -3.50
C GLY A 58 8.33 7.49 -4.92
N ASP A 59 8.48 6.29 -5.49
CA ASP A 59 8.91 6.12 -6.89
C ASP A 59 7.74 6.09 -7.90
N GLY A 60 6.51 6.23 -7.41
CA GLY A 60 5.26 6.19 -8.17
C GLY A 60 4.74 4.76 -8.38
N MET A 61 5.44 3.74 -7.92
CA MET A 61 5.03 2.35 -8.00
C MET A 61 4.59 1.86 -6.63
N ALA A 62 3.34 1.39 -6.53
CA ALA A 62 2.86 0.86 -5.27
C ALA A 62 3.59 -0.46 -4.93
N ASP A 63 4.14 -0.52 -3.72
CA ASP A 63 4.84 -1.66 -3.15
C ASP A 63 3.87 -2.66 -2.55
N TYR A 64 4.32 -3.90 -2.41
CA TYR A 64 3.53 -4.96 -1.80
C TYR A 64 3.89 -5.12 -0.32
N LEU A 65 2.90 -4.91 0.54
CA LEU A 65 3.05 -4.92 1.99
C LEU A 65 2.31 -6.10 2.61
N VAL A 66 2.93 -6.74 3.60
CA VAL A 66 2.29 -7.74 4.46
C VAL A 66 2.25 -7.22 5.88
N VAL A 67 1.04 -7.07 6.40
CA VAL A 67 0.75 -6.58 7.75
C VAL A 67 0.47 -7.74 8.69
N ASP A 68 1.13 -7.75 9.85
CA ASP A 68 0.79 -8.67 10.94
C ASP A 68 -0.59 -8.32 11.53
N PRO A 69 -1.54 -9.27 11.56
CA PRO A 69 -2.90 -9.00 12.03
C PRO A 69 -3.02 -8.59 13.50
N SER A 70 -2.03 -8.91 14.33
CA SER A 70 -2.09 -8.74 15.78
C SER A 70 -1.41 -7.48 16.28
N LYS A 71 -0.32 -7.06 15.62
CA LYS A 71 0.54 -5.94 16.06
C LYS A 71 0.80 -4.89 15.00
N GLY A 72 0.37 -5.10 13.76
CA GLY A 72 0.55 -4.13 12.67
C GLY A 72 2.00 -3.95 12.23
N SER A 73 2.89 -4.91 12.50
CA SER A 73 4.22 -4.91 11.90
C SER A 73 4.12 -5.11 10.39
N VAL A 74 5.03 -4.53 9.62
CA VAL A 74 4.94 -4.48 8.16
C VAL A 74 6.22 -5.04 7.55
N ARG A 75 6.04 -6.03 6.67
CA ARG A 75 7.08 -6.48 5.75
C ARG A 75 6.78 -5.98 4.34
N ILE A 76 7.82 -5.68 3.58
CA ILE A 76 7.69 -5.10 2.24
C ILE A 76 8.37 -5.96 1.17
N TRP A 77 7.79 -5.92 -0.02
CA TRP A 77 8.37 -6.34 -1.28
C TRP A 77 8.34 -5.13 -2.23
N TRP A 78 9.54 -4.64 -2.54
CA TRP A 78 9.77 -3.49 -3.40
C TRP A 78 9.34 -3.79 -4.82
N ASN A 79 8.48 -2.94 -5.37
CA ASN A 79 8.04 -3.03 -6.75
C ASN A 79 9.04 -2.31 -7.68
N TYR A 80 9.61 -3.02 -8.65
CA TYR A 80 10.49 -2.42 -9.68
C TYR A 80 9.80 -2.31 -11.04
N GLY A 81 8.52 -2.68 -11.11
CA GLY A 81 7.77 -2.66 -12.34
C GLY A 81 8.07 -3.83 -13.29
N PRO A 82 7.75 -3.66 -14.57
CA PRO A 82 7.99 -4.66 -15.61
C PRO A 82 9.47 -5.02 -15.76
N ASP A 83 9.78 -6.31 -15.73
CA ASP A 83 11.11 -6.86 -15.96
C ASP A 83 10.96 -8.23 -16.62
N ALA A 84 11.31 -8.33 -17.91
CA ALA A 84 11.10 -9.54 -18.71
C ALA A 84 11.97 -10.72 -18.26
N ASP A 85 13.05 -10.45 -17.50
CA ASP A 85 13.92 -11.48 -16.95
C ASP A 85 13.40 -12.02 -15.60
N TRP A 86 12.34 -11.43 -15.05
CA TRP A 86 11.73 -11.85 -13.79
C TRP A 86 10.54 -12.78 -14.01
N ASP A 87 10.25 -13.58 -12.99
CA ASP A 87 9.08 -14.46 -13.02
C ASP A 87 7.81 -13.66 -13.26
N ASN A 88 7.02 -14.09 -14.24
CA ASN A 88 5.81 -13.41 -14.71
C ASN A 88 6.04 -11.97 -15.22
N GLY A 89 7.26 -11.64 -15.67
CA GLY A 89 7.56 -10.37 -16.34
C GLY A 89 7.47 -9.14 -15.46
N TRP A 90 7.53 -9.31 -14.13
CA TRP A 90 7.38 -8.22 -13.16
C TRP A 90 8.20 -8.47 -11.91
N LYS A 91 8.91 -7.45 -11.42
CA LYS A 91 9.91 -7.63 -10.38
C LYS A 91 9.47 -7.08 -9.04
N PHE A 92 9.31 -8.01 -8.08
CA PHE A 92 9.19 -7.72 -6.66
C PHE A 92 10.42 -8.25 -5.91
N VAL A 93 11.06 -7.39 -5.09
CA VAL A 93 12.23 -7.79 -4.29
C VAL A 93 11.93 -7.66 -2.80
N PRO A 94 12.14 -8.71 -1.97
CA PRO A 94 11.93 -8.62 -0.53
C PRO A 94 12.79 -7.52 0.11
N GLY A 95 12.16 -6.60 0.84
CA GLY A 95 12.83 -5.52 1.56
C GLY A 95 12.98 -5.74 3.07
N GLY A 96 12.35 -6.78 3.61
CA GLY A 96 12.39 -7.10 5.04
C GLY A 96 11.28 -6.41 5.83
N GLU A 97 11.48 -6.23 7.12
CA GLU A 97 10.54 -5.56 8.02
C GLU A 97 10.85 -4.05 8.07
N ILE A 98 9.85 -3.22 7.79
CA ILE A 98 9.95 -1.75 7.78
C ILE A 98 9.23 -1.10 8.97
N ALA A 99 8.41 -1.86 9.68
CA ALA A 99 7.78 -1.44 10.92
C ALA A 99 7.61 -2.63 11.86
N SER A 100 7.99 -2.47 13.12
CA SER A 100 7.78 -3.47 14.17
C SER A 100 6.34 -3.50 14.71
N GLY A 101 5.53 -2.51 14.33
CA GLY A 101 4.15 -2.34 14.77
C GLY A 101 4.03 -1.50 16.05
N VAL A 102 2.79 -1.15 16.39
CA VAL A 102 2.45 -0.36 17.58
C VAL A 102 1.16 -0.89 18.22
N PRO A 103 0.96 -0.68 19.53
CA PRO A 103 -0.31 -1.02 20.17
C PRO A 103 -1.50 -0.43 19.40
N HIS A 104 -2.57 -1.22 19.29
CA HIS A 104 -3.80 -0.92 18.55
C HIS A 104 -3.70 -0.94 17.03
N ALA A 105 -2.53 -1.01 16.41
CA ALA A 105 -2.43 -1.19 14.97
C ALA A 105 -2.69 -2.65 14.57
N ASN A 106 -3.67 -2.87 13.70
CA ASN A 106 -4.05 -4.15 13.12
C ASN A 106 -4.84 -3.92 11.83
N LEU A 107 -5.27 -4.99 11.15
CA LEU A 107 -6.00 -4.90 9.88
C LEU A 107 -7.28 -4.04 9.95
N LYS A 108 -7.89 -3.92 11.13
CA LYS A 108 -9.11 -3.13 11.34
C LYS A 108 -8.84 -1.66 11.62
N THR A 109 -7.61 -1.27 11.93
CA THR A 109 -7.28 0.07 12.43
C THR A 109 -6.13 0.73 11.71
N LEU A 110 -5.35 0.02 10.90
CA LEU A 110 -4.16 0.53 10.21
C LEU A 110 -4.44 0.77 8.72
N ARG A 111 -3.97 1.90 8.19
CA ARG A 111 -3.93 2.25 6.76
C ARG A 111 -2.61 2.91 6.40
N PHE A 112 -2.37 3.00 5.09
CA PHE A 112 -1.17 3.58 4.49
C PHE A 112 -1.45 4.75 3.54
N PRO A 113 -2.18 5.80 3.97
CA PRO A 113 -2.35 7.01 3.14
C PRO A 113 -1.06 7.83 3.10
N ASP A 114 -0.81 8.55 2.02
CA ASP A 114 0.09 9.71 2.04
C ASP A 114 -0.68 10.90 2.63
N ILE A 115 -0.35 11.35 3.85
CA ILE A 115 -1.09 12.44 4.53
C ILE A 115 -0.35 13.77 4.51
N ASN A 116 0.92 13.77 4.08
CA ASN A 116 1.73 14.98 3.99
C ASN A 116 1.95 15.42 2.53
N GLY A 117 1.52 14.60 1.57
CA GLY A 117 1.58 14.86 0.13
C GLY A 117 2.98 14.79 -0.44
N ASP A 118 3.87 13.97 0.15
CA ASP A 118 5.26 13.83 -0.27
C ASP A 118 5.52 12.67 -1.26
N GLY A 119 4.45 11.94 -1.62
CA GLY A 119 4.46 10.81 -2.53
C GLY A 119 4.71 9.48 -1.83
N ARG A 120 4.98 9.46 -0.52
CA ARG A 120 5.16 8.22 0.25
C ARG A 120 3.98 7.98 1.16
N ALA A 121 3.59 6.73 1.24
CA ALA A 121 2.60 6.28 2.19
C ALA A 121 3.12 6.36 3.64
N ASP A 122 2.24 6.83 4.53
CA ASP A 122 2.47 6.99 5.96
C ASP A 122 1.80 5.89 6.79
N TYR A 123 2.27 5.65 8.01
CA TYR A 123 1.68 4.64 8.89
C TYR A 123 0.60 5.27 9.76
N VAL A 124 -0.69 5.10 9.40
CA VAL A 124 -1.81 5.78 10.06
C VAL A 124 -2.75 4.77 10.72
N TYR A 125 -3.04 4.96 12.00
CA TYR A 125 -3.87 4.02 12.76
C TYR A 125 -4.79 4.66 13.80
N ILE A 126 -5.87 3.95 14.14
CA ILE A 126 -6.70 4.30 15.31
C ILE A 126 -6.03 3.77 16.58
N GLY A 127 -5.58 4.69 17.42
CA GLY A 127 -5.02 4.41 18.74
C GLY A 127 -6.07 4.35 19.85
N GLU A 128 -5.57 4.37 21.09
CA GLU A 128 -6.40 4.36 22.29
C GLU A 128 -7.47 5.48 22.27
N GLY A 129 -8.67 5.16 22.77
CA GLY A 129 -9.78 6.12 22.83
C GLY A 129 -10.37 6.52 21.47
N GLY A 130 -9.97 5.88 20.36
CA GLY A 130 -10.44 6.25 19.02
C GLY A 130 -9.71 7.46 18.43
N ALA A 131 -8.53 7.80 18.97
CA ALA A 131 -7.70 8.88 18.44
C ALA A 131 -6.97 8.41 17.17
N LEU A 132 -6.98 9.22 16.12
CA LEU A 132 -6.19 8.93 14.92
C LEU A 132 -4.73 9.33 15.17
N LYS A 133 -3.81 8.37 14.96
CA LYS A 133 -2.36 8.51 15.14
C LYS A 133 -1.69 8.28 13.79
N HIS A 134 -0.58 8.96 13.56
CA HIS A 134 0.21 8.76 12.34
C HIS A 134 1.69 8.79 12.63
N HIS A 135 2.45 7.97 11.91
CA HIS A 135 3.89 8.09 11.83
C HIS A 135 4.24 8.43 10.38
N MET A 136 4.93 9.56 10.20
CA MET A 136 5.36 10.00 8.88
C MET A 136 6.51 9.14 8.38
N ASN A 137 6.42 8.70 7.14
CA ASN A 137 7.50 8.08 6.41
C ASN A 137 8.47 9.15 5.90
N THR A 138 9.71 9.07 6.36
CA THR A 138 10.77 10.05 6.09
C THR A 138 11.95 9.46 5.35
N GLY A 139 11.73 8.31 4.69
CA GLY A 139 12.74 7.73 3.81
C GLY A 139 13.08 8.63 2.63
N SER A 140 14.22 8.35 2.01
CA SER A 140 14.66 9.09 0.84
C SER A 140 13.73 8.82 -0.35
N PRO A 141 13.38 9.82 -1.17
CA PRO A 141 12.61 9.61 -2.40
C PRO A 141 13.31 8.61 -3.34
N GLY A 142 12.59 7.58 -3.79
CA GLY A 142 13.13 6.44 -4.55
C GLY A 142 14.11 5.55 -3.77
N GLY A 143 14.25 5.81 -2.46
CA GLY A 143 15.10 5.07 -1.54
C GLY A 143 14.47 3.75 -1.10
N ARG A 144 15.12 3.08 -0.15
CA ARG A 144 14.56 1.87 0.52
C ARG A 144 14.69 1.96 2.04
N ASP A 145 14.99 3.16 2.50
CA ASP A 145 15.22 3.57 3.87
C ASP A 145 13.91 4.07 4.48
N VAL A 146 12.88 3.22 4.55
CA VAL A 146 11.63 3.60 5.20
C VAL A 146 11.89 3.84 6.68
N VAL A 147 11.71 5.09 7.12
CA VAL A 147 11.88 5.51 8.51
C VAL A 147 10.60 6.21 8.96
N PHE A 148 9.92 5.60 9.92
CA PHE A 148 8.69 6.14 10.51
C PHE A 148 8.99 7.02 11.72
N HIS A 149 8.62 8.29 11.63
CA HIS A 149 8.65 9.22 12.75
C HIS A 149 7.25 9.45 13.31
N ALA A 150 7.03 9.05 14.55
CA ALA A 150 5.77 9.28 15.24
C ALA A 150 5.44 10.77 15.29
N LYS A 151 4.23 11.10 14.86
CA LYS A 151 3.64 12.42 14.99
C LYS A 151 2.41 12.34 15.90
N GLY A 152 2.04 13.47 16.49
CA GLY A 152 0.94 13.55 17.46
C GLY A 152 -0.41 13.06 16.90
N GLY A 153 -1.44 13.03 17.76
CA GLY A 153 -2.79 12.69 17.32
C GLY A 153 -3.36 13.75 16.37
N ILE A 154 -3.94 13.32 15.25
CA ILE A 154 -4.58 14.20 14.25
C ILE A 154 -5.96 14.66 14.74
N ALA A 155 -6.71 13.76 15.40
CA ALA A 155 -8.00 14.03 16.01
C ALA A 155 -8.23 13.11 17.22
N THR A 156 -8.91 13.61 18.25
CA THR A 156 -9.34 12.82 19.42
C THR A 156 -10.84 12.49 19.32
N GLY A 157 -11.22 11.25 19.68
CA GLY A 157 -12.62 10.85 19.83
C GLY A 157 -13.44 10.74 18.54
N ALA A 158 -12.81 10.68 17.35
CA ALA A 158 -13.51 10.69 16.07
C ALA A 158 -14.29 9.39 15.79
N SER A 159 -13.64 8.22 15.96
CA SER A 159 -14.27 6.90 15.75
C SER A 159 -13.34 5.79 16.23
N LYS A 160 -13.88 4.65 16.65
CA LYS A 160 -13.11 3.39 16.85
C LYS A 160 -13.11 2.51 15.60
N ASP A 161 -13.85 2.91 14.58
CA ASP A 161 -14.03 2.20 13.34
C ASP A 161 -13.42 3.01 12.20
N ILE A 162 -12.31 2.51 11.66
CA ILE A 162 -11.57 3.21 10.59
C ILE A 162 -12.32 3.15 9.26
N SER A 163 -13.30 2.25 9.10
CA SER A 163 -14.12 2.22 7.87
C SER A 163 -15.05 3.44 7.76
N LYS A 164 -15.20 4.19 8.86
CA LYS A 164 -15.97 5.45 8.91
C LYS A 164 -15.09 6.69 8.79
N ILE A 165 -13.78 6.52 8.62
CA ILE A 165 -12.81 7.60 8.45
C ILE A 165 -12.43 7.60 6.97
N VAL A 166 -12.64 8.73 6.31
CA VAL A 166 -12.25 8.97 4.92
C VAL A 166 -11.06 9.93 4.93
N PHE A 167 -10.02 9.63 4.16
CA PHE A 167 -8.92 10.55 3.89
C PHE A 167 -9.19 11.14 2.52
N ALA A 168 -9.45 12.45 2.46
CA ALA A 168 -9.87 13.08 1.22
C ALA A 168 -8.94 14.22 0.85
N ASP A 169 -8.37 14.12 -0.34
CA ASP A 169 -7.72 15.24 -1.01
C ASP A 169 -8.81 16.24 -1.41
N MET A 170 -9.05 17.23 -0.55
CA MET A 170 -10.01 18.30 -0.83
C MET A 170 -9.42 19.41 -1.71
N ASN A 171 -8.11 19.40 -1.98
CA ASN A 171 -7.45 20.45 -2.76
C ASN A 171 -7.26 20.04 -4.24
N GLY A 172 -7.37 18.75 -4.55
CA GLY A 172 -7.40 18.20 -5.90
C GLY A 172 -6.02 18.08 -6.55
N ASP A 173 -4.96 17.94 -5.77
CA ASP A 173 -3.59 17.75 -6.26
C ASP A 173 -3.20 16.29 -6.51
N GLY A 174 -4.11 15.35 -6.24
CA GLY A 174 -4.02 13.95 -6.64
C GLY A 174 -3.10 13.11 -5.75
N ARG A 175 -2.78 13.57 -4.54
CA ARG A 175 -1.79 12.92 -3.66
C ARG A 175 -2.39 11.95 -2.64
N ASP A 176 -3.70 11.99 -2.41
CA ASP A 176 -4.36 11.11 -1.44
C ASP A 176 -5.00 9.89 -2.10
N GLY A 177 -4.37 9.31 -3.12
CA GLY A 177 -4.90 8.16 -3.87
C GLY A 177 -5.37 7.04 -2.93
N GLU A 178 -6.67 6.98 -2.65
CA GLU A 178 -7.31 5.91 -1.90
C GLU A 178 -7.25 4.62 -2.72
N ASP A 179 -6.11 3.95 -2.74
CA ASP A 179 -5.97 2.62 -3.33
C ASP A 179 -6.41 1.56 -2.30
N PHE A 180 -7.68 1.64 -1.87
CA PHE A 180 -8.29 0.61 -1.03
C PHE A 180 -8.63 -0.62 -1.86
N ALA A 181 -7.62 -1.41 -2.24
CA ALA A 181 -7.87 -2.84 -2.48
C ALA A 181 -8.01 -3.54 -1.13
N LYS A 182 -9.15 -3.36 -0.45
CA LYS A 182 -9.58 -4.38 0.50
C LYS A 182 -10.21 -5.52 -0.30
N PRO A 183 -9.79 -6.78 -0.09
CA PRO A 183 -10.52 -7.89 -0.66
C PRO A 183 -11.92 -7.90 -0.04
N ASP A 184 -12.95 -7.82 -0.88
CA ASP A 184 -14.32 -8.15 -0.48
C ASP A 184 -14.30 -9.61 0.02
N VAL A 185 -14.76 -9.81 1.26
CA VAL A 185 -14.93 -11.13 1.90
C VAL A 185 -16.25 -11.75 1.46
#